data_AF-A0A7J5Y2B2-F1
#
_entry.id   AF-A0A7J5Y2B2-F1
#
_cell.length_a   1.000
_cell.length_b   1.000
_cell.length_c   1.000
_cell.angle_alpha   90.00
_cell.angle_beta   90.00
_cell.angle_gamma   90.00
#
_symmetry.space_group_name_H-M   'P 1'
#
loop_
_entity.id
_entity.type
_entity.pdbx_description
1 polymer ?
#
loop_
_entity_poly.entity_id
_entity_poly.type
_entity_poly.pdbx_seq_one_letter_code
_entity_poly.pdbx_strand_id
1 'polypeptide(L)'
;MDGHWLMYEQPQFRGKMMYMRPGEYRNFRDMGMSCQRFMSMRPNMSNTGMNMRGKITFYEEKNFQGRSYECMNDCSDMSSSLSRSQSCRVESGCFMV
;
A
#
# COMPACT_ATOMS: atom_id res chain seq x y z
N MET A 1 3.71 16.90 -4.06
CA MET A 1 2.53 16.51 -4.86
C MET A 1 2.61 15.00 -5.00
N ASP A 2 2.49 14.29 -3.88
CA ASP A 2 2.99 12.92 -3.80
C ASP A 2 1.83 12.03 -3.36
N GLY A 3 1.48 11.08 -4.22
CA GLY A 3 0.41 10.11 -4.00
C GLY A 3 0.79 9.12 -2.90
N HIS A 4 0.65 9.55 -1.65
CA HIS A 4 1.01 8.77 -0.49
C HIS A 4 -0.07 7.75 -0.13
N TRP A 5 0.37 6.61 0.40
CA TRP A 5 -0.53 5.57 0.90
C TRP A 5 -0.48 5.51 2.41
N LEU A 6 -1.65 5.36 3.03
CA LEU A 6 -1.78 5.15 4.47
C LEU A 6 -2.23 3.71 4.69
N MET A 7 -1.46 2.97 5.48
CA MET A 7 -1.81 1.62 5.94
C MET A 7 -2.20 1.67 7.41
N TYR A 8 -3.16 0.83 7.80
CA TYR A 8 -3.74 0.79 9.13
C TYR A 8 -3.70 -0.63 9.70
N GLU A 9 -3.37 -0.74 10.98
CA GLU A 9 -3.26 -2.01 11.69
C GLU A 9 -4.62 -2.75 11.80
N GLN A 10 -5.73 -2.02 11.91
CA GLN A 10 -7.07 -2.61 12.02
C GLN A 10 -7.89 -2.44 10.74
N PRO A 11 -8.94 -3.25 10.53
CA PRO A 11 -9.88 -3.05 9.44
C PRO A 11 -10.55 -1.68 9.58
N GLN A 12 -11.15 -1.19 8.49
CA GLN A 12 -11.91 0.07 8.51
C GLN A 12 -11.07 1.31 8.94
N PHE A 13 -9.78 1.35 8.59
CA PHE A 13 -8.87 2.48 8.82
C PHE A 13 -8.66 2.84 10.30
N ARG A 14 -8.57 1.84 11.17
CA ARG A 14 -8.39 2.02 12.62
C ARG A 14 -7.00 1.58 13.10
N GLY A 15 -6.66 1.99 14.32
CA GLY A 15 -5.41 1.62 14.98
C GLY A 15 -4.22 2.43 14.49
N LYS A 16 -3.02 1.85 14.61
CA LYS A 16 -1.78 2.52 14.24
C LYS A 16 -1.74 2.74 12.72
N MET A 17 -1.53 4.01 12.32
CA MET A 17 -1.32 4.36 10.92
C MET A 17 0.17 4.34 10.58
N MET A 18 0.47 3.89 9.37
CA MET A 18 1.81 3.93 8.79
C MET A 18 1.74 4.58 7.41
N TYR A 19 2.72 5.43 7.14
CA TYR A 19 2.79 6.20 5.91
C TYR A 19 3.77 5.57 4.92
N MET A 20 3.29 5.35 3.71
CA MET A 20 4.03 4.75 2.61
C MET A 20 4.26 5.82 1.54
N ARG A 21 5.54 6.13 1.29
CA ARG A 21 5.94 7.01 0.19
C ARG A 21 5.95 6.23 -1.13
N PRO A 22 5.71 6.88 -2.27
CA PRO A 22 6.03 6.30 -3.57
C PRO A 22 7.47 5.76 -3.60
N GLY A 23 7.65 4.53 -4.07
CA GLY A 23 8.93 3.85 -4.05
C GLY A 23 8.84 2.32 -4.05
N GLU A 24 10.02 1.71 -4.05
CA GLU A 24 10.22 0.26 -4.09
C GLU A 24 10.58 -0.27 -2.70
N TYR A 25 9.69 -1.05 -2.09
CA TYR A 25 9.90 -1.70 -0.80
C TYR A 25 10.17 -3.18 -1.00
N ARG A 26 11.45 -3.53 -1.20
CA ARG A 26 11.90 -4.89 -1.56
C ARG A 26 11.75 -5.92 -0.43
N ASN A 27 11.63 -5.44 0.81
CA ASN A 27 11.55 -6.27 1.99
C ASN A 27 10.86 -5.52 3.13
N PHE A 28 9.69 -6.01 3.56
CA PHE A 28 8.95 -5.42 4.68
C PHE A 28 9.64 -5.53 6.03
N ARG A 29 10.57 -6.48 6.18
CA ARG A 29 11.33 -6.62 7.42
C ARG A 29 12.20 -5.39 7.71
N ASP A 30 12.71 -4.74 6.67
CA ASP A 30 13.54 -3.53 6.80
C ASP A 30 12.72 -2.30 7.24
N MET A 31 11.41 -2.35 7.01
CA MET A 31 10.48 -1.32 7.50
C MET A 31 10.05 -1.55 8.95
N GLY A 32 10.59 -2.58 9.63
CA GLY A 32 10.10 -3.01 10.94
C GLY A 32 8.68 -3.60 10.89
N MET A 33 8.17 -3.90 9.69
CA MET A 33 6.84 -4.46 9.46
C MET A 33 6.86 -6.00 9.55
N SER A 34 7.73 -6.57 10.40
CA SER A 34 7.74 -8.02 10.62
C SER A 34 6.40 -8.44 11.22
N CYS A 35 5.53 -9.02 10.39
CA CYS A 35 4.28 -9.66 10.80
C CYS A 35 3.21 -8.75 11.43
N GLN A 36 3.29 -7.41 11.28
CA GLN A 36 2.15 -6.56 11.64
C GLN A 36 1.10 -6.68 10.54
N ARG A 37 0.00 -7.36 10.89
CA ARG A 37 -1.16 -7.61 10.05
C ARG A 37 -1.85 -6.28 9.78
N PHE A 38 -1.33 -5.48 8.85
CA PHE A 38 -2.10 -4.35 8.33
C PHE A 38 -3.36 -4.91 7.68
N MET A 39 -4.51 -4.38 8.07
CA MET A 39 -5.81 -4.92 7.65
C MET A 39 -6.52 -3.96 6.70
N SER A 40 -6.20 -2.67 6.72
CA SER A 40 -6.80 -1.72 5.79
C SER A 40 -5.82 -0.67 5.28
N MET A 41 -6.15 -0.08 4.13
CA MET A 41 -5.33 0.95 3.50
C MET A 41 -6.16 1.89 2.67
N ARG A 42 -5.72 3.15 2.61
CA ARG A 42 -6.34 4.17 1.79
C ARG A 42 -5.29 5.04 1.11
N PRO A 43 -5.52 5.43 -0.15
CA PRO A 43 -4.73 6.48 -0.75
C PRO A 43 -5.02 7.81 -0.03
N ASN A 44 -3.99 8.65 0.11
CA ASN A 44 -4.17 10.03 0.53
C ASN A 44 -4.64 10.84 -0.68
N MET A 45 -5.96 11.00 -0.83
CA MET A 45 -6.53 11.88 -1.84
C MET A 45 -6.21 13.33 -1.49
N SER A 46 -5.21 13.91 -2.14
CA SER A 46 -5.10 15.37 -2.24
C SER A 46 -6.26 15.89 -3.09
N ASN A 47 -6.98 16.89 -2.57
CA ASN A 47 -8.25 17.48 -3.03
C ASN A 47 -8.19 18.19 -4.41
N THR A 48 -7.26 17.84 -5.27
CA THR A 48 -7.19 18.32 -6.65
C THR A 48 -7.96 17.33 -7.51
N GLY A 49 -9.03 17.76 -8.19
CA GLY A 49 -9.85 16.96 -9.12
C GLY A 49 -9.11 16.42 -10.36
N MET A 50 -7.80 16.21 -10.25
CA MET A 50 -6.95 15.49 -11.18
C MET A 50 -6.92 14.02 -10.75
N ASN A 51 -7.03 13.11 -11.71
CA ASN A 51 -7.10 11.66 -11.53
C ASN A 51 -5.74 11.06 -11.09
N MET A 52 -5.09 11.64 -10.08
CA MET A 52 -3.85 11.14 -9.47
C MET A 52 -4.17 10.02 -8.48
N ARG A 53 -4.78 8.93 -8.98
CA ARG A 53 -4.93 7.72 -8.16
C ARG A 53 -3.59 7.02 -8.11
N GLY A 54 -2.88 7.19 -6.98
CA GLY A 54 -1.74 6.34 -6.65
C GLY A 54 -2.12 4.86 -6.73
N LYS A 55 -1.15 4.01 -7.03
CA LYS A 55 -1.34 2.56 -7.18
C LYS A 55 -0.35 1.85 -6.28
N ILE A 56 -0.81 0.85 -5.54
CA ILE A 56 0.07 0.03 -4.70
C ILE A 56 -0.03 -1.43 -5.12
N THR A 57 1.12 -2.06 -5.34
CA THR A 57 1.22 -3.46 -5.72
C THR A 57 2.01 -4.22 -4.67
N PHE A 58 1.36 -5.19 -4.03
CA PHE A 58 1.97 -6.10 -3.08
C PHE A 58 2.41 -7.38 -3.76
N TYR A 59 3.48 -8.00 -3.28
CA TYR A 59 4.04 -9.23 -3.81
C TYR A 59 4.23 -10.24 -2.68
N GLU A 60 3.85 -11.50 -2.91
CA GLU A 60 4.00 -12.58 -1.93
C GLU A 60 5.46 -12.91 -1.61
N GLU A 61 6.39 -12.60 -2.51
CA GLU A 61 7.82 -12.85 -2.33
C GLU A 61 8.63 -11.55 -2.25
N LYS A 62 9.89 -11.66 -1.79
CA LYS A 62 10.83 -10.54 -1.79
C LYS A 62 11.20 -10.15 -3.22
N ASN A 63 11.74 -8.95 -3.40
CA ASN A 63 12.22 -8.46 -4.69
C ASN A 63 11.15 -8.47 -5.80
N PHE A 64 9.88 -8.28 -5.44
CA PHE A 64 8.76 -8.14 -6.39
C PHE A 64 8.48 -9.41 -7.21
N GLN A 65 8.60 -10.57 -6.57
CA GLN A 65 8.36 -11.88 -7.17
C GLN A 65 7.09 -12.55 -6.64
N GLY A 66 6.74 -13.70 -7.23
CA GLY A 66 5.56 -14.48 -6.84
C GLY A 66 4.25 -13.83 -7.29
N ARG A 67 3.16 -14.16 -6.58
CA ARG A 67 1.85 -13.55 -6.85
C ARG A 67 1.84 -12.09 -6.42
N SER A 68 1.24 -11.25 -7.26
CA SER A 68 1.06 -9.83 -6.98
C SER A 68 -0.41 -9.48 -6.76
N TYR A 69 -0.67 -8.51 -5.89
CA TYR A 69 -1.99 -7.94 -5.63
C TYR A 69 -1.93 -6.41 -5.78
N GLU A 70 -2.77 -5.84 -6.63
CA GLU A 70 -2.82 -4.41 -6.90
C GLU A 70 -4.07 -3.77 -6.25
N CYS A 71 -3.90 -2.68 -5.49
CA CYS A 71 -4.99 -1.85 -4.97
C CYS A 71 -4.80 -0.40 -5.47
N MET A 72 -5.87 0.18 -5.98
CA MET A 72 -5.94 1.58 -6.50
C MET A 72 -6.93 2.45 -5.71
N ASN A 73 -7.69 1.84 -4.80
CA ASN A 73 -8.78 2.46 -4.06
C ASN A 73 -8.61 2.21 -2.55
N ASP A 74 -9.56 2.66 -1.76
CA ASP A 74 -9.69 2.23 -0.38
C ASP A 74 -9.94 0.71 -0.31
N CYS A 75 -9.18 0.05 0.55
CA CYS A 75 -9.28 -1.39 0.78
C CYS A 75 -9.52 -1.58 2.30
N SER A 76 -10.76 -1.91 2.70
CA SER A 76 -11.22 -1.93 4.10
C SER A 76 -10.87 -3.20 4.88
N ASP A 77 -10.63 -4.31 4.18
CA ASP A 77 -10.12 -5.57 4.73
C ASP A 77 -9.23 -6.29 3.72
N MET A 78 -7.95 -6.40 4.03
CA MET A 78 -6.89 -6.98 3.20
C MET A 78 -5.98 -7.90 3.99
N SER A 79 -6.44 -8.35 5.16
CA SER A 79 -5.65 -9.13 6.12
C SER A 79 -5.01 -10.37 5.47
N SER A 80 -5.75 -11.08 4.62
CA SER A 80 -5.28 -12.31 3.98
C SER A 80 -4.17 -12.05 2.95
N SER A 81 -4.35 -11.06 2.07
CA SER A 81 -3.39 -10.72 1.01
C SER A 81 -2.13 -10.07 1.59
N LEU A 82 -2.28 -9.16 2.57
CA LEU A 82 -1.17 -8.45 3.20
C LEU A 82 -0.35 -9.35 4.13
N SER A 83 -1.00 -10.27 4.84
CA SER A 83 -0.30 -11.21 5.73
C SER A 83 0.71 -12.11 5.00
N ARG A 84 0.55 -12.28 3.69
CA ARG A 84 1.45 -13.10 2.85
C ARG A 84 2.44 -12.27 2.05
N SER A 85 2.28 -10.95 2.03
CA SER A 85 3.11 -10.06 1.22
C SER A 85 4.48 -9.87 1.86
N GLN A 86 5.55 -9.93 1.07
CA GLN A 86 6.94 -9.73 1.51
C GLN A 86 7.61 -8.50 0.89
N SER A 87 7.07 -8.00 -0.22
CA SER A 87 7.51 -6.74 -0.84
C SER A 87 6.33 -5.96 -1.41
N CYS A 88 6.47 -4.65 -1.59
CA CYS A 88 5.50 -3.85 -2.35
C CYS A 88 6.14 -2.72 -3.14
N ARG A 89 5.43 -2.30 -4.19
CA ARG A 89 5.73 -1.11 -4.97
C ARG A 89 4.59 -0.12 -4.79
N VAL A 90 4.96 1.11 -4.46
CA VAL A 90 4.02 2.22 -4.35
C VAL A 90 4.29 3.15 -5.51
N GLU A 91 3.38 3.18 -6.47
CA GLU A 91 3.44 4.07 -7.61
C GLU A 91 2.62 5.33 -7.34
N SER A 92 3.24 6.50 -7.53
CA SER A 92 2.54 7.78 -7.57
C SER A 92 1.79 7.86 -8.90
N GLY A 93 0.47 7.98 -8.84
CA GLY A 93 -0.36 8.06 -10.03
C GLY A 93 -0.26 9.44 -10.66
N CYS A 94 0.33 9.52 -11.85
CA CYS A 94 0.01 10.54 -12.84
C CYS A 94 -0.65 9.81 -14.02
N PHE A 95 -1.96 9.59 -13.96
CA PHE A 95 -2.71 9.30 -15.17
C PHE A 95 -2.95 10.64 -15.87
N MET A 96 -2.03 11.03 -16.76
CA MET A 96 -2.35 12.03 -17.77
C MET A 96 -3.36 11.37 -18.72
N VAL A 97 -4.56 11.94 -18.80
CA VAL A 97 -5.53 11.66 -19.86
C VAL A 97 -5.15 12.50 -21.07
#